data_AF-A0A7X8FSZ2-F1
#
_entry.id   AF-A0A7X8FSZ2-F1
#
_cell.length_a   1.000
_cell.length_b   1.000
_cell.length_c   1.000
_cell.angle_alpha   90.00
_cell.angle_beta   90.00
_cell.angle_gamma   90.00
#
_symmetry.space_group_name_H-M   'P 1'
#
loop_
_entity.id
_entity.type
_entity.pdbx_description
1 polymer ?
#
loop_
_entity_poly.entity_id
_entity_poly.type
_entity_poly.pdbx_seq_one_letter_code
_entity_poly.pdbx_strand_id
1 'polypeptide(L)'
;MKQFPAIIISLMLLTTTISAQDTGGTLRPYSPWSFFGGLNYLYNADGDGVTEVPGMNPDGSPGGLDSAPSPLVGLIGAEYRLPVWKPGVYFAPSASLFMLAYLWADDRALPAEIENRTAFVPSLLLDASFLYTIEKDRFLYSFGGGPALLIRYGFLEAGVSSDEKSYDSDMPAGEQVEEINSWLWSSLRWFYPMVQAGIRYRLTNGWGAGASLRAGLPVFNLWADSDTGIADSLMLIFCLTITPPSGKKITVSEDTTPPPPSVQEGLTIE
;
A
#
# COMPACT_ATOMS: atom_id res chain seq x y z
N MET A 1 19.72 9.17 -41.04
CA MET A 1 18.71 8.48 -40.20
C MET A 1 19.46 7.46 -39.34
N LYS A 2 19.49 7.67 -38.01
CA LYS A 2 20.25 6.85 -37.08
C LYS A 2 19.50 5.55 -36.79
N GLN A 3 20.16 4.41 -36.99
CA GLN A 3 19.68 3.08 -36.62
C GLN A 3 19.76 2.91 -35.09
N PHE A 4 18.65 2.51 -34.46
CA PHE A 4 18.63 2.02 -33.08
C PHE A 4 18.89 0.51 -33.07
N PRO A 5 19.72 -0.03 -32.16
CA PRO A 5 19.90 -1.46 -32.05
C PRO A 5 18.70 -2.10 -31.34
N ALA A 6 18.12 -3.11 -31.98
CA ALA A 6 17.14 -3.99 -31.37
C ALA A 6 17.82 -4.84 -30.28
N ILE A 7 17.47 -4.59 -29.02
CA ILE A 7 17.83 -5.48 -27.91
C ILE A 7 16.82 -6.62 -27.92
N ILE A 8 17.26 -7.79 -28.40
CA ILE A 8 16.54 -9.05 -28.28
C ILE A 8 16.74 -9.54 -26.84
N ILE A 9 15.70 -9.44 -26.01
CA ILE A 9 15.66 -10.10 -24.70
C ILE A 9 15.19 -11.54 -24.92
N SER A 10 16.12 -12.49 -24.85
CA SER A 10 15.80 -13.92 -24.78
C SER A 10 15.05 -14.20 -23.48
N LEU A 11 13.74 -14.43 -23.60
CA LEU A 11 12.87 -14.92 -22.54
C LEU A 11 13.15 -16.41 -22.33
N MET A 12 14.03 -16.75 -21.38
CA MET A 12 14.06 -18.11 -20.84
C MET A 12 12.72 -18.37 -20.13
N LEU A 13 11.93 -19.31 -20.67
CA LEU A 13 10.84 -19.94 -19.94
C LEU A 13 11.43 -20.65 -18.73
N LEU A 14 11.44 -19.98 -17.58
CA LEU A 14 11.50 -20.67 -16.31
C LEU A 14 10.06 -21.05 -15.97
N THR A 15 9.64 -22.23 -16.42
CA THR A 15 8.52 -22.94 -15.79
C THR A 15 8.90 -23.10 -14.32
N THR A 16 8.32 -22.30 -13.44
CA THR A 16 8.27 -22.62 -12.01
C THR A 16 7.40 -23.85 -11.86
N THR A 17 7.99 -25.01 -12.11
CA THR A 17 7.66 -26.22 -11.39
C THR A 17 7.81 -25.85 -9.92
N ILE A 18 6.77 -26.07 -9.13
CA ILE A 18 6.87 -26.04 -7.67
C ILE A 18 7.93 -27.11 -7.34
N SER A 19 9.19 -26.69 -7.15
CA SER A 19 10.23 -27.57 -6.64
C SER A 19 9.94 -27.76 -5.17
N ALA A 20 9.11 -28.75 -4.88
CA ALA A 20 9.07 -29.38 -3.57
C ALA A 20 10.39 -30.15 -3.40
N GLN A 21 11.50 -29.43 -3.20
CA GLN A 21 12.73 -30.04 -2.73
C GLN A 21 12.70 -30.08 -1.20
N ASP A 22 12.62 -31.31 -0.70
CA ASP A 22 13.12 -31.79 0.59
C ASP A 22 12.73 -31.00 1.84
N THR A 23 11.49 -31.20 2.26
CA THR A 23 11.21 -31.70 3.61
C THR A 23 9.91 -32.50 3.52
N GLY A 24 9.83 -33.69 4.10
CA GLY A 24 8.63 -34.57 4.09
C GLY A 24 7.41 -34.02 4.84
N GLY A 25 7.12 -32.72 4.69
CA GLY A 25 5.97 -32.02 5.23
C GLY A 25 5.07 -31.53 4.10
N THR A 26 3.76 -31.71 4.29
CA THR A 26 2.75 -31.20 3.38
C THR A 26 2.74 -29.67 3.41
N LEU A 27 3.37 -29.00 2.45
CA LEU A 27 3.31 -27.54 2.34
C LEU A 27 1.90 -27.13 1.94
N ARG A 28 1.15 -26.55 2.89
CA ARG A 28 -0.17 -25.98 2.59
C ARG A 28 0.01 -24.69 1.77
N PRO A 29 -0.82 -24.46 0.74
CA PRO A 29 -0.82 -23.19 0.02
C PRO A 29 -1.25 -22.05 0.94
N TYR A 30 -0.82 -20.82 0.63
CA TYR A 30 -1.33 -19.63 1.31
C TYR A 30 -2.83 -19.44 1.08
N SER A 31 -3.52 -18.88 2.08
CA SER A 31 -4.82 -18.27 1.84
C SER A 31 -4.67 -17.17 0.77
N PRO A 32 -5.64 -17.01 -0.14
CA PRO A 32 -5.67 -15.86 -1.03
C PRO A 32 -5.89 -14.55 -0.26
N TRP A 33 -6.43 -14.60 0.96
CA TRP A 33 -6.60 -13.44 1.84
C TRP A 33 -5.34 -13.17 2.66
N SER A 34 -4.97 -11.91 2.79
CA SER A 34 -3.99 -11.42 3.76
C SER A 34 -4.54 -10.19 4.48
N PHE A 35 -4.21 -10.05 5.76
CA PHE A 35 -4.54 -8.87 6.55
C PHE A 35 -3.26 -8.10 6.82
N PHE A 36 -3.35 -6.79 6.83
CA PHE A 36 -2.19 -5.96 7.08
C PHE A 36 -2.54 -4.75 7.94
N GLY A 37 -1.52 -4.23 8.63
CA GLY A 37 -1.59 -2.99 9.36
C GLY A 37 -0.23 -2.33 9.40
N GLY A 38 -0.17 -1.04 9.66
CA GLY A 38 1.09 -0.33 9.65
C GLY A 38 0.92 1.17 9.69
N LEU A 39 1.83 1.87 9.01
CA LEU A 39 1.94 3.32 9.06
C LEU A 39 1.93 3.90 7.64
N ASN A 40 1.15 4.97 7.45
CA ASN A 40 1.11 5.78 6.25
C ASN A 40 1.70 7.15 6.58
N TYR A 41 2.86 7.43 6.02
CA TYR A 41 3.45 8.76 6.03
C TYR A 41 2.89 9.54 4.83
N LEU A 42 2.17 10.62 5.11
CA LEU A 42 1.66 11.53 4.09
C LEU A 42 2.58 12.74 4.03
N TYR A 43 3.35 12.87 2.95
CA TYR A 43 4.19 14.05 2.75
C TYR A 43 3.31 15.26 2.50
N ASN A 44 3.53 16.33 3.27
CA ASN A 44 2.86 17.61 3.14
C ASN A 44 3.94 18.68 2.92
N ALA A 45 3.87 19.40 1.80
CA ALA A 45 4.87 20.36 1.37
C ALA A 45 4.61 21.79 1.88
N ASP A 46 3.91 21.92 3.01
CA ASP A 46 3.47 23.21 3.55
C ASP A 46 4.63 24.18 3.75
N GLY A 47 4.46 25.41 3.22
CA GLY A 47 5.39 26.54 3.31
C GLY A 47 6.87 26.21 3.14
N ASP A 48 7.45 26.41 1.95
CA ASP A 48 8.91 26.43 1.71
C ASP A 48 9.74 25.27 2.28
N GLY A 49 9.27 24.02 2.20
CA GLY A 49 10.14 22.85 2.39
C GLY A 49 10.93 22.84 3.71
N VAL A 50 10.40 23.48 4.75
CA VAL A 50 11.11 23.65 6.00
C VAL A 50 10.89 22.43 6.87
N THR A 51 11.94 21.63 6.96
CA THR A 51 12.28 20.86 8.15
C THR A 51 12.63 21.78 9.33
N GLU A 52 11.94 22.91 9.50
CA GLU A 52 12.16 23.78 10.64
C GLU A 52 11.40 23.24 11.85
N VAL A 53 12.22 22.74 12.77
CA VAL A 53 11.92 22.49 14.17
C VAL A 53 11.10 23.67 14.74
N PRO A 54 10.10 23.43 15.61
CA PRO A 54 9.21 24.48 16.10
C PRO A 54 9.96 25.71 16.63
N GLY A 55 9.73 26.86 16.00
CA GLY A 55 10.29 28.16 16.40
C GLY A 55 9.19 28.98 17.04
N MET A 56 9.29 29.30 18.33
CA MET A 56 8.33 30.13 19.06
C MET A 56 8.13 31.50 18.36
N ASN A 57 6.88 31.90 18.12
CA ASN A 57 6.54 33.22 17.60
C ASN A 57 7.04 34.31 18.57
N PRO A 58 7.23 35.57 18.12
CA PRO A 58 7.71 36.68 18.97
C PRO A 58 6.82 36.98 20.19
N ASP A 59 5.58 36.51 20.19
CA ASP A 59 4.59 36.66 21.27
C ASP A 59 4.63 35.51 22.30
N GLY A 60 5.51 34.52 22.11
CA GLY A 60 5.62 33.36 22.99
C GLY A 60 4.60 32.25 22.68
N SER A 61 3.78 32.39 21.64
CA SER A 61 3.00 31.28 21.11
C SER A 61 3.93 30.29 20.41
N PRO A 62 3.65 28.98 20.42
CA PRO A 62 4.37 28.03 19.59
C PRO A 62 4.24 28.52 18.14
N GLY A 63 5.34 28.96 17.50
CA GLY A 63 5.35 29.14 16.06
C GLY A 63 5.48 27.75 15.47
N GLY A 64 4.32 27.12 15.37
CA GLY A 64 4.10 25.88 14.67
C GLY A 64 3.56 26.21 13.30
N LEU A 65 3.97 25.43 12.32
CA LEU A 65 3.40 25.42 10.97
C LEU A 65 1.86 25.51 11.03
N ASP A 66 1.25 26.16 10.05
CA ASP A 66 -0.21 26.26 9.93
C ASP A 66 -0.87 24.87 9.78
N SER A 67 -0.08 23.82 9.56
CA SER A 67 -0.49 22.42 9.43
C SER A 67 0.41 21.43 10.17
N ALA A 68 -0.02 20.17 10.25
CA ALA A 68 0.82 19.07 10.72
C ALA A 68 1.94 18.78 9.68
N PRO A 69 3.23 18.84 10.08
CA PRO A 69 4.34 18.49 9.20
C PRO A 69 4.31 17.00 8.88
N SER A 70 3.83 16.67 7.67
CA SER A 70 3.82 15.33 7.08
C SER A 70 3.41 14.20 8.04
N PRO A 71 2.11 14.03 8.34
CA PRO A 71 1.66 13.15 9.41
C PRO A 71 1.98 11.67 9.15
N LEU A 72 2.22 10.94 10.23
CA LEU A 72 2.43 9.49 10.24
C LEU A 72 1.23 8.80 10.90
N VAL A 73 0.34 8.23 10.08
CA VAL A 73 -0.93 7.67 10.58
C VAL A 73 -0.95 6.15 10.58
N GLY A 74 -1.60 5.58 11.60
CA GLY A 74 -1.89 4.15 11.65
C GLY A 74 -2.92 3.75 10.59
N LEU A 75 -2.75 2.56 10.02
CA LEU A 75 -3.70 1.98 9.07
C LEU A 75 -3.93 0.49 9.34
N ILE A 76 -5.09 0.01 8.90
CA ILE A 76 -5.42 -1.42 8.83
C ILE A 76 -6.07 -1.73 7.48
N GLY A 77 -5.91 -2.96 7.00
CA GLY A 77 -6.46 -3.35 5.72
C GLY A 77 -6.41 -4.84 5.42
N ALA A 78 -6.96 -5.19 4.27
CA ALA A 78 -6.98 -6.54 3.74
C ALA A 78 -6.67 -6.55 2.25
N GLU A 79 -6.03 -7.62 1.80
CA GLU A 79 -5.66 -7.87 0.40
C GLU A 79 -6.13 -9.25 0.00
N TYR A 80 -6.65 -9.36 -1.22
CA TYR A 80 -7.03 -10.62 -1.83
C TYR A 80 -6.18 -10.89 -3.06
N ARG A 81 -5.58 -12.07 -3.18
CA ARG A 81 -4.69 -12.43 -4.29
C ARG A 81 -5.37 -13.41 -5.24
N LEU A 82 -5.62 -12.93 -6.45
CA LEU A 82 -6.14 -13.70 -7.57
C LEU A 82 -5.00 -14.03 -8.52
N PRO A 83 -4.63 -15.32 -8.70
CA PRO A 83 -3.74 -15.70 -9.79
C PRO A 83 -4.36 -15.26 -11.12
N VAL A 84 -3.60 -14.53 -11.92
CA VAL A 84 -3.99 -14.14 -13.29
C VAL A 84 -3.02 -14.75 -14.29
N TRP A 85 -3.26 -14.54 -15.58
CA TRP A 85 -2.44 -14.87 -16.77
C TRP A 85 -1.38 -16.00 -16.68
N LYS A 86 -0.34 -15.83 -15.85
CA LYS A 86 0.79 -16.75 -15.70
C LYS A 86 1.12 -17.00 -14.23
N PRO A 87 1.71 -18.16 -13.90
CA PRO A 87 2.26 -18.40 -12.56
C PRO A 87 3.16 -17.25 -12.11
N GLY A 88 2.97 -16.82 -10.86
CA GLY A 88 3.71 -15.70 -10.29
C GLY A 88 3.13 -14.31 -10.59
N VAL A 89 2.04 -14.18 -11.37
CA VAL A 89 1.35 -12.90 -11.56
C VAL A 89 -0.02 -12.93 -10.88
N TYR A 90 -0.30 -11.92 -10.06
CA TYR A 90 -1.52 -11.83 -9.28
C TYR A 90 -2.19 -10.47 -9.49
N PHE A 91 -3.51 -10.47 -9.65
CA PHE A 91 -4.31 -9.30 -9.35
C PHE A 91 -4.58 -9.29 -7.84
N ALA A 92 -4.23 -8.20 -7.18
CA ALA A 92 -4.19 -8.07 -5.73
C ALA A 92 -5.00 -6.86 -5.25
N PRO A 93 -6.35 -6.87 -5.40
CA PRO A 93 -7.17 -5.82 -4.83
C PRO A 93 -6.99 -5.77 -3.31
N SER A 94 -6.85 -4.56 -2.78
CA SER A 94 -6.75 -4.31 -1.36
C SER A 94 -7.53 -3.07 -0.94
N ALA A 95 -7.93 -3.06 0.33
CA ALA A 95 -8.60 -1.94 0.97
C ALA A 95 -7.88 -1.62 2.28
N SER A 96 -7.59 -0.35 2.54
CA SER A 96 -7.08 0.10 3.84
C SER A 96 -7.85 1.31 4.35
N LEU A 97 -7.96 1.36 5.67
CA LEU A 97 -8.61 2.42 6.42
C LEU A 97 -7.58 3.15 7.27
N PHE A 98 -7.67 4.47 7.27
CA PHE A 98 -6.92 5.37 8.13
C PHE A 98 -7.73 6.66 8.33
N MET A 99 -7.33 7.48 9.29
CA MET A 99 -8.04 8.70 9.65
C MET A 99 -7.04 9.82 9.87
N LEU A 100 -7.35 11.02 9.38
CA LEU A 100 -6.57 12.23 9.60
C LEU A 100 -7.49 13.36 10.01
N ALA A 101 -6.94 14.26 10.83
CA ALA A 101 -7.52 15.57 11.05
C ALA A 101 -7.07 16.53 9.94
N TYR A 102 -7.95 17.45 9.55
CA TYR A 102 -7.68 18.49 8.58
C TYR A 102 -8.14 19.86 9.06
N LEU A 103 -7.53 20.90 8.51
CA LEU A 103 -7.97 22.29 8.58
C LEU A 103 -7.97 22.91 7.18
N TRP A 104 -8.65 24.04 7.05
CA TRP A 104 -8.67 24.83 5.82
C TRP A 104 -7.74 26.03 5.98
N ALA A 105 -6.66 26.07 5.22
CA ALA A 105 -5.71 27.18 5.17
C ALA A 105 -5.01 27.20 3.81
N ASP A 106 -4.48 28.36 3.41
CA ASP A 106 -3.81 28.57 2.12
C ASP A 106 -4.61 28.04 0.92
N ASP A 107 -5.93 28.26 0.95
CA ASP A 107 -6.88 27.78 -0.07
C ASP A 107 -6.80 26.27 -0.36
N ARG A 108 -6.36 25.48 0.63
CA ARG A 108 -6.26 24.03 0.55
C ARG A 108 -6.61 23.30 1.84
N ALA A 109 -6.92 22.01 1.71
CA ALA A 109 -7.11 21.15 2.87
C ALA A 109 -5.73 20.66 3.35
N LEU A 110 -5.37 21.05 4.56
CA LEU A 110 -4.10 20.69 5.19
C LEU A 110 -4.32 19.65 6.29
N PRO A 111 -3.49 18.60 6.38
CA PRO A 111 -3.44 17.78 7.58
C PRO A 111 -3.18 18.62 8.82
N ALA A 112 -3.90 18.38 9.91
CA ALA A 112 -3.83 19.20 11.12
C ALA A 112 -3.38 18.40 12.33
N GLU A 113 -2.63 19.06 13.22
CA GLU A 113 -2.40 18.58 14.58
C GLU A 113 -3.71 18.65 15.38
N ILE A 114 -3.74 18.00 16.55
CA ILE A 114 -4.96 17.92 17.34
C ILE A 114 -5.45 19.32 17.75
N GLU A 115 -4.57 20.28 17.99
CA GLU A 115 -4.93 21.62 18.48
C GLU A 115 -5.60 22.52 17.42
N ASN A 116 -5.34 22.30 16.13
CA ASN A 116 -5.75 23.19 15.04
C ASN A 116 -6.80 22.58 14.11
N ARG A 117 -7.36 21.42 14.47
CA ARG A 117 -8.23 20.64 13.58
C ARG A 117 -9.66 21.20 13.52
N THR A 118 -10.17 21.32 12.30
CA THR A 118 -11.58 21.67 12.03
C THR A 118 -12.38 20.44 11.60
N ALA A 119 -11.74 19.54 10.84
CA ALA A 119 -12.39 18.39 10.22
C ALA A 119 -11.74 17.06 10.63
N PHE A 120 -12.57 16.08 10.94
CA PHE A 120 -12.20 14.68 11.04
C PHE A 120 -12.46 13.98 9.69
N VAL A 121 -11.43 13.38 9.08
CA VAL A 121 -11.50 12.79 7.73
C VAL A 121 -11.18 11.29 7.78
N PRO A 122 -12.19 10.40 7.85
CA PRO A 122 -12.00 8.99 7.55
C PRO A 122 -11.62 8.79 6.08
N SER A 123 -10.64 7.92 5.87
CA SER A 123 -10.05 7.64 4.56
C SER A 123 -10.12 6.15 4.25
N LEU A 124 -10.60 5.81 3.06
CA LEU A 124 -10.59 4.46 2.49
C LEU A 124 -9.75 4.46 1.22
N LEU A 125 -8.62 3.75 1.24
CA LEU A 125 -7.78 3.54 0.06
C LEU A 125 -8.12 2.19 -0.56
N LEU A 126 -8.66 2.22 -1.78
CA LEU A 126 -8.93 1.03 -2.61
C LEU A 126 -7.84 0.91 -3.66
N ASP A 127 -7.01 -0.12 -3.58
CA ASP A 127 -5.87 -0.34 -4.47
C ASP A 127 -6.10 -1.59 -5.34
N ALA A 128 -6.02 -1.44 -6.66
CA ALA A 128 -6.21 -2.49 -7.66
C ALA A 128 -4.87 -2.88 -8.30
N SER A 129 -3.95 -3.41 -7.49
CA SER A 129 -2.58 -3.73 -7.91
C SER A 129 -2.44 -5.02 -8.72
N PHE A 130 -1.48 -5.04 -9.65
CA PHE A 130 -0.93 -6.28 -10.21
C PHE A 130 0.45 -6.54 -9.60
N LEU A 131 0.64 -7.74 -9.08
CA LEU A 131 1.86 -8.17 -8.41
C LEU A 131 2.53 -9.29 -9.18
N TYR A 132 3.83 -9.12 -9.45
CA TYR A 132 4.71 -10.22 -9.81
C TYR A 132 5.37 -10.77 -8.54
N THR A 133 5.44 -12.09 -8.41
CA THR A 133 5.94 -12.77 -7.22
C THR A 133 6.98 -13.80 -7.57
N ILE A 134 8.04 -13.86 -6.76
CA ILE A 134 9.09 -14.88 -6.84
C ILE A 134 9.11 -15.61 -5.49
N GLU A 135 8.99 -16.94 -5.54
CA GLU A 135 9.12 -17.79 -4.35
C GLU A 135 10.49 -18.46 -4.35
N LYS A 136 11.21 -18.34 -3.21
CA LYS A 136 12.48 -19.01 -2.95
C LYS A 136 12.46 -19.55 -1.53
N ASP A 137 12.61 -20.86 -1.39
CA ASP A 137 12.51 -21.57 -0.12
C ASP A 137 11.18 -21.29 0.60
N ARG A 138 11.23 -20.52 1.69
CA ARG A 138 10.06 -20.08 2.47
C ARG A 138 9.74 -18.60 2.30
N PHE A 139 10.46 -17.90 1.42
CA PHE A 139 10.27 -16.49 1.16
C PHE A 139 9.52 -16.27 -0.15
N LEU A 140 8.51 -15.43 -0.10
CA LEU A 140 7.77 -14.91 -1.23
C LEU A 140 8.07 -13.42 -1.34
N TYR A 141 8.74 -13.04 -2.42
CA TYR A 141 8.99 -11.66 -2.80
C TYR A 141 7.87 -11.22 -3.75
N SER A 142 7.40 -9.99 -3.60
CA SER A 142 6.38 -9.40 -4.46
C SER A 142 6.77 -7.99 -4.88
N PHE A 143 6.48 -7.63 -6.12
CA PHE A 143 6.72 -6.30 -6.69
C PHE A 143 5.61 -6.01 -7.70
N GLY A 144 5.15 -4.77 -7.75
CA GLY A 144 4.10 -4.40 -8.68
C GLY A 144 3.48 -3.06 -8.38
N GLY A 145 2.27 -2.86 -8.88
CA GLY A 145 1.56 -1.59 -8.75
C GLY A 145 0.26 -1.60 -9.52
N GLY A 146 -0.49 -0.51 -9.41
CA GLY A 146 -1.78 -0.36 -10.07
C GLY A 146 -2.46 0.95 -9.68
N PRO A 147 -3.66 1.21 -10.24
CA PRO A 147 -4.44 2.36 -9.84
C PRO A 147 -5.03 2.16 -8.44
N ALA A 148 -5.12 3.24 -7.68
CA ALA A 148 -5.84 3.30 -6.42
C ALA A 148 -6.75 4.53 -6.35
N LEU A 149 -7.82 4.36 -5.57
CA LEU A 149 -8.82 5.37 -5.25
C LEU A 149 -8.76 5.66 -3.76
N LEU A 150 -8.47 6.91 -3.40
CA LEU A 150 -8.50 7.42 -2.04
C LEU A 150 -9.82 8.15 -1.81
N ILE A 151 -10.76 7.46 -1.17
CA ILE A 151 -12.08 7.99 -0.82
C ILE A 151 -11.98 8.65 0.55
N ARG A 152 -12.34 9.94 0.61
CA ARG A 152 -12.26 10.77 1.80
C ARG A 152 -13.53 11.60 1.95
N TYR A 153 -13.97 11.80 3.19
CA TYR A 153 -15.07 12.72 3.49
C TYR A 153 -14.85 13.33 4.87
N GLY A 154 -14.80 14.65 4.93
CA GLY A 154 -14.63 15.40 6.16
C GLY A 154 -15.94 15.60 6.90
N PHE A 155 -15.89 15.39 8.20
CA PHE A 155 -16.92 15.75 9.17
C PHE A 155 -16.38 16.80 10.12
N LEU A 156 -17.25 17.60 10.73
CA LEU A 156 -16.83 18.46 11.84
C LEU A 156 -16.18 17.61 12.94
N GLU A 157 -15.06 18.11 13.47
CA GLU A 157 -14.39 17.48 14.58
C GLU A 157 -15.27 17.48 15.85
N ALA A 158 -15.13 16.44 16.67
CA ALA A 158 -15.82 16.37 17.95
C ALA A 158 -15.41 17.54 18.86
N GLY A 159 -16.41 18.35 19.26
CA GLY A 159 -16.22 19.50 20.13
C GLY A 159 -16.11 20.85 19.41
N VAL A 160 -16.08 20.87 18.08
CA VAL A 160 -16.09 22.10 17.27
C VAL A 160 -17.53 22.40 16.83
N SER A 161 -18.01 23.61 17.10
CA SER A 161 -19.33 24.03 16.64
C SER A 161 -19.27 24.50 15.18
N SER A 162 -20.34 24.29 14.39
CA SER A 162 -20.34 24.66 12.97
C SER A 162 -20.20 26.17 12.72
N ASP A 163 -20.63 26.98 13.68
CA ASP A 163 -20.55 28.44 13.69
C ASP A 163 -19.28 28.98 14.37
N GLU A 164 -18.46 28.09 14.93
CA GLU A 164 -17.18 28.44 15.55
C GLU A 164 -16.22 28.96 14.48
N LYS A 165 -15.50 30.02 14.83
CA LYS A 165 -14.49 30.65 13.98
C LYS A 165 -13.14 30.51 14.65
N SER A 166 -12.11 30.20 13.86
CA SER A 166 -10.74 30.24 14.35
C SER A 166 -10.32 31.70 14.59
N TYR A 167 -9.31 31.91 15.43
CA TYR A 167 -8.78 33.26 15.69
C TYR A 167 -8.27 33.94 14.40
N ASP A 168 -7.74 33.13 13.47
CA ASP A 168 -7.09 33.60 12.24
C ASP A 168 -7.97 33.45 10.99
N SER A 169 -9.23 33.02 11.14
CA SER A 169 -10.14 32.84 10.00
C SER A 169 -11.56 33.31 10.32
N ASP A 170 -12.06 34.22 9.49
CA ASP A 170 -13.45 34.67 9.53
C ASP A 170 -14.45 33.60 9.03
N MET A 171 -13.95 32.50 8.47
CA MET A 171 -14.76 31.40 7.94
C MET A 171 -15.24 30.48 9.07
N PRO A 172 -16.58 30.25 9.20
CA PRO A 172 -17.12 29.28 10.14
C PRO A 172 -16.59 27.87 9.88
N ALA A 173 -16.40 27.07 10.93
CA ALA A 173 -15.92 25.70 10.84
C ALA A 173 -16.75 24.81 9.90
N GLY A 174 -18.07 25.03 9.84
CA GLY A 174 -18.94 24.32 8.90
C GLY A 174 -18.58 24.59 7.43
N GLU A 175 -18.32 25.85 7.09
CA GLU A 175 -17.91 26.26 5.74
C GLU A 175 -16.50 25.76 5.41
N GLN A 176 -15.58 25.75 6.38
CA GLN A 176 -14.26 25.14 6.22
C GLN A 176 -14.36 23.64 5.87
N VAL A 177 -15.27 22.89 6.51
CA VAL A 177 -15.49 21.47 6.18
C VAL A 177 -16.03 21.29 4.76
N GLU A 178 -16.88 22.20 4.28
CA GLU A 178 -17.37 22.19 2.90
C GLU A 178 -16.23 22.42 1.90
N GLU A 179 -15.36 23.40 2.16
CA GLU A 179 -14.18 23.67 1.33
C GLU A 179 -13.16 22.52 1.35
N ILE A 180 -12.91 21.92 2.52
CA ILE A 180 -12.08 20.72 2.65
C ILE A 180 -12.62 19.59 1.77
N ASN A 181 -13.93 19.33 1.82
CA ASN A 181 -14.55 18.29 0.99
C ASN A 181 -14.45 18.64 -0.50
N SER A 182 -14.74 19.88 -0.89
CA SER A 182 -14.59 20.37 -2.26
C SER A 182 -13.18 20.12 -2.78
N TRP A 183 -12.17 20.49 -2.00
CA TRP A 183 -10.76 20.32 -2.34
C TRP A 183 -10.37 18.85 -2.47
N LEU A 184 -10.75 17.99 -1.52
CA LEU A 184 -10.42 16.55 -1.53
C LEU A 184 -10.96 15.83 -2.79
N TRP A 185 -12.08 16.29 -3.32
CA TRP A 185 -12.74 15.71 -4.50
C TRP A 185 -12.40 16.44 -5.82
N SER A 186 -11.67 17.55 -5.76
CA SER A 186 -11.22 18.31 -6.91
C SER A 186 -10.00 17.70 -7.61
N SER A 187 -9.78 18.07 -8.88
CA SER A 187 -8.56 17.80 -9.67
C SER A 187 -8.02 16.37 -9.63
N LEU A 188 -8.87 15.36 -9.45
CA LEU A 188 -8.47 13.95 -9.29
C LEU A 188 -7.56 13.69 -8.07
N ARG A 189 -7.65 14.50 -7.01
CA ARG A 189 -6.97 14.28 -5.72
C ARG A 189 -7.36 12.98 -5.01
N TRP A 190 -8.38 12.29 -5.51
CA TRP A 190 -8.80 10.96 -5.08
C TRP A 190 -8.12 9.81 -5.87
N PHE A 191 -7.32 10.08 -6.90
CA PHE A 191 -6.67 9.06 -7.72
C PHE A 191 -5.16 8.99 -7.48
N TYR A 192 -4.65 7.79 -7.22
CA TYR A 192 -3.23 7.54 -6.97
C TYR A 192 -2.73 6.33 -7.75
N PRO A 193 -1.75 6.48 -8.66
CA PRO A 193 -0.93 5.37 -9.09
C PRO A 193 -0.10 4.85 -7.92
N MET A 194 -0.24 3.56 -7.64
CA MET A 194 0.48 2.87 -6.57
C MET A 194 1.62 2.04 -7.14
N VAL A 195 2.74 2.02 -6.43
CA VAL A 195 3.80 1.01 -6.58
C VAL A 195 4.03 0.34 -5.25
N GLN A 196 4.38 -0.94 -5.25
CA GLN A 196 4.64 -1.69 -4.03
C GLN A 196 5.65 -2.80 -4.20
N ALA A 197 6.37 -3.06 -3.12
CA ALA A 197 7.27 -4.20 -2.97
C ALA A 197 7.08 -4.82 -1.59
N GLY A 198 7.28 -6.12 -1.48
CA GLY A 198 7.09 -6.83 -0.22
C GLY A 198 7.82 -8.15 -0.14
N ILE A 199 8.00 -8.59 1.10
CA ILE A 199 8.56 -9.89 1.45
C ILE A 199 7.62 -10.59 2.43
N ARG A 200 7.41 -11.88 2.23
CA ARG A 200 6.62 -12.72 3.12
C ARG A 200 7.35 -14.01 3.40
N TYR A 201 7.41 -14.40 4.66
CA TYR A 201 7.95 -15.66 5.13
C TYR A 201 6.83 -16.66 5.45
N ARG A 202 7.01 -17.93 5.06
CA ARG A 202 6.11 -19.04 5.36
C ARG A 202 6.56 -19.75 6.64
N LEU A 203 5.70 -19.70 7.65
CA LEU A 203 5.87 -20.43 8.89
C LEU A 203 5.56 -21.93 8.67
N THR A 204 6.15 -22.78 9.52
CA THR A 204 5.97 -24.25 9.46
C THR A 204 4.51 -24.68 9.65
N ASN A 205 3.73 -23.89 10.38
CA ASN A 205 2.31 -24.11 10.63
C ASN A 205 1.40 -23.63 9.47
N GLY A 206 1.98 -23.15 8.36
CA GLY A 206 1.27 -22.68 7.17
C GLY A 206 0.84 -21.21 7.20
N TRP A 207 1.08 -20.49 8.31
CA TRP A 207 0.86 -19.05 8.36
C TRP A 207 1.95 -18.30 7.57
N GLY A 208 1.61 -17.11 7.08
CA GLY A 208 2.53 -16.16 6.49
C GLY A 208 2.68 -14.93 7.37
N ALA A 209 3.92 -14.45 7.52
CA ALA A 209 4.22 -13.14 8.09
C ALA A 209 5.09 -12.37 7.11
N GLY A 210 4.86 -11.09 6.92
CA GLY A 210 5.60 -10.31 5.93
C GLY A 210 5.58 -8.82 6.20
N ALA A 211 6.34 -8.10 5.39
CA ALA A 211 6.35 -6.66 5.35
C ALA A 211 6.25 -6.18 3.89
N SER A 212 5.60 -5.05 3.67
CA SER A 212 5.55 -4.39 2.36
C SER A 212 5.71 -2.89 2.48
N LEU A 213 6.38 -2.30 1.50
CA LEU A 213 6.41 -0.86 1.27
C LEU A 213 5.52 -0.57 0.05
N ARG A 214 4.64 0.42 0.17
CA ARG A 214 3.81 0.94 -0.92
C ARG A 214 4.02 2.44 -1.03
N ALA A 215 3.97 2.96 -2.24
CA ALA A 215 4.03 4.40 -2.49
C ALA A 215 2.86 4.81 -3.39
N GLY A 216 2.11 5.82 -2.95
CA GLY A 216 1.01 6.42 -3.72
C GLY A 216 1.44 7.75 -4.30
N LEU A 217 1.52 7.82 -5.62
CA LEU A 217 2.04 8.97 -6.34
C LEU A 217 0.94 10.04 -6.54
N PRO A 218 1.14 11.28 -6.08
CA PRO A 218 0.14 12.35 -6.17
C PRO A 218 0.19 13.01 -7.56
N VAL A 219 -0.14 12.24 -8.59
CA VAL A 219 -0.04 12.69 -10.00
C VAL A 219 -0.92 13.90 -10.32
N PHE A 220 -1.94 14.16 -9.50
CA PHE A 220 -2.78 15.34 -9.64
C PHE A 220 -2.03 16.66 -9.49
N ASN A 221 -0.88 16.69 -8.81
CA ASN A 221 -0.03 17.89 -8.72
C ASN A 221 0.54 18.33 -10.08
N LEU A 222 0.44 17.50 -11.11
CA LEU A 222 0.84 17.87 -12.48
C LEU A 222 -0.13 18.86 -13.15
N TRP A 223 -1.37 18.96 -12.66
CA TRP A 223 -2.41 19.82 -13.25
C TRP A 223 -3.29 20.51 -12.21
N ALA A 224 -3.12 20.19 -10.93
CA ALA A 224 -3.68 20.99 -9.86
C ALA A 224 -3.02 22.38 -9.90
N ASP A 225 -3.85 23.42 -9.91
CA ASP A 225 -3.38 24.78 -9.70
C ASP A 225 -3.00 24.89 -8.22
N SER A 226 -1.73 24.64 -7.92
CA SER A 226 -1.18 24.68 -6.57
C SER A 226 0.28 25.11 -6.64
N ASP A 227 0.67 26.03 -5.77
CA ASP A 227 2.06 26.47 -5.62
C ASP A 227 2.97 25.41 -4.98
N THR A 228 2.45 24.21 -4.70
CA THR A 228 3.17 23.13 -4.05
C THR A 228 3.95 22.25 -5.02
N GLY A 229 5.04 21.65 -4.54
CA GLY A 229 5.87 20.75 -5.34
C GLY A 229 5.14 19.45 -5.71
N ILE A 230 5.59 18.79 -6.78
CA ILE A 230 4.99 17.53 -7.28
C ILE A 230 4.90 16.41 -6.22
N ALA A 231 5.74 16.44 -5.19
CA ALA A 231 5.75 15.43 -4.13
C ALA A 231 4.66 15.67 -3.06
N ASP A 232 4.02 16.83 -3.02
CA ASP A 232 2.97 17.14 -2.04
C ASP A 232 1.87 16.07 -2.06
N SER A 233 1.40 15.65 -0.89
CA SER A 233 0.45 14.53 -0.74
C SER A 233 0.97 13.15 -1.18
N LEU A 234 2.29 12.94 -1.29
CA LEU A 234 2.89 11.61 -1.50
C LEU A 234 2.61 10.71 -0.30
N MET A 235 2.09 9.51 -0.56
CA MET A 235 1.91 8.49 0.48
C MET A 235 3.07 7.51 0.48
N LEU A 236 3.70 7.29 1.63
CA LEU A 236 4.65 6.20 1.87
C LEU A 236 4.09 5.29 2.96
N ILE A 237 3.75 4.07 2.57
CA ILE A 237 3.00 3.13 3.39
C ILE A 237 3.87 1.93 3.72
N PHE A 238 4.17 1.75 5.00
CA PHE A 238 4.79 0.53 5.50
C PHE A 238 3.73 -0.36 6.14
N CYS A 239 3.62 -1.61 5.71
CA CYS A 239 2.68 -2.58 6.25
C CYS A 239 3.38 -3.81 6.78
N LEU A 240 2.97 -4.28 7.95
CA LEU A 240 3.14 -5.66 8.39
C LEU A 240 1.93 -6.48 7.92
N THR A 241 2.18 -7.66 7.39
CA THR A 241 1.16 -8.52 6.78
C THR A 241 1.13 -9.88 7.46
N ILE A 242 -0.07 -10.37 7.74
CA ILE A 242 -0.33 -11.74 8.16
C ILE A 242 -1.21 -12.46 7.13
N THR A 243 -0.86 -13.69 6.80
CA THR A 243 -1.58 -14.52 5.83
C THR A 243 -2.00 -15.81 6.51
N PRO A 244 -3.30 -16.10 6.61
CA PRO A 244 -3.78 -17.37 7.15
C PRO A 244 -3.34 -18.55 6.28
N PRO A 245 -3.23 -19.76 6.85
CA PRO A 245 -3.09 -20.98 6.05
C PRO A 245 -4.35 -21.19 5.19
N SER A 246 -4.19 -21.76 3.99
CA SER A 246 -5.35 -22.14 3.18
C SER A 246 -6.13 -23.27 3.85
N GLY A 247 -7.47 -23.15 3.81
CA GLY A 247 -8.38 -24.22 4.21
C GLY A 247 -8.41 -25.40 3.23
N LYS A 248 -7.86 -25.23 2.01
CA LYS A 248 -7.78 -26.31 1.02
C LYS A 248 -6.58 -27.22 1.32
N LYS A 249 -6.84 -28.50 1.59
CA LYS A 249 -5.83 -29.56 1.56
C LYS A 249 -5.58 -29.92 0.09
N ILE A 250 -4.35 -29.80 -0.39
CA ILE A 250 -3.95 -30.38 -1.68
C ILE A 250 -3.49 -31.81 -1.36
N THR A 251 -4.23 -32.81 -1.82
CA THR A 251 -3.77 -34.19 -1.81
C THR A 251 -2.80 -34.34 -2.97
N VAL A 252 -1.51 -34.53 -2.68
CA VAL A 252 -0.55 -34.96 -3.70
C VAL A 252 -0.90 -36.42 -3.98
N SER A 253 -1.40 -36.73 -5.18
CA SER A 253 -1.47 -38.13 -5.61
C SER A 253 -0.04 -38.63 -5.72
N GLU A 254 0.31 -39.63 -4.91
CA GLU A 254 1.51 -40.43 -5.16
C GLU A 254 1.45 -40.90 -6.62
N ASP A 255 2.51 -40.63 -7.37
CA ASP A 255 2.71 -41.23 -8.67
C ASP A 255 2.76 -42.75 -8.45
N THR A 256 1.67 -43.43 -8.82
CA THR A 256 1.53 -44.88 -8.67
C THR A 256 2.11 -45.62 -9.87
N THR A 257 3.02 -44.99 -10.64
CA THR A 257 3.76 -45.72 -11.66
C THR A 257 4.48 -46.90 -10.99
N PRO A 258 4.11 -48.15 -11.32
CA PRO A 258 4.79 -49.30 -10.75
C PRO A 258 6.26 -49.24 -11.19
N PRO A 259 7.20 -49.65 -10.32
CA PRO A 259 8.60 -49.66 -10.69
C PRO A 259 8.77 -50.47 -11.98
N PRO A 260 9.64 -50.03 -12.92
CA PRO A 260 9.90 -50.80 -14.11
C PRO A 260 10.34 -52.21 -13.71
N PRO A 261 9.88 -53.26 -14.42
CA PRO A 261 10.21 -54.63 -14.07
C PRO A 261 11.73 -54.78 -14.00
N SER A 262 12.21 -55.31 -12.88
CA SER A 262 13.61 -55.62 -12.67
C SER A 262 14.08 -56.54 -13.80
N VAL A 263 15.09 -56.11 -14.54
CA VAL A 263 15.82 -56.98 -15.45
C VAL A 263 16.45 -58.06 -14.56
N GLN A 264 15.92 -59.29 -14.61
CA GLN A 264 16.61 -60.44 -14.07
C GLN A 264 17.89 -60.61 -14.90
N GLU A 265 19.03 -60.20 -14.34
CA GLU A 265 20.32 -60.65 -14.84
C GLU A 265 20.36 -62.17 -14.76
N GLY A 266 20.39 -62.80 -15.93
CA GLY A 266 20.52 -64.23 -16.07
C GLY A 266 21.83 -64.70 -15.46
N LEU A 267 21.72 -65.36 -14.31
CA LEU A 267 22.78 -66.18 -13.73
C LEU A 267 22.85 -67.48 -14.55
N THR A 268 23.70 -67.53 -15.58
CA THR A 268 24.13 -68.81 -16.14
C THR A 268 25.30 -69.33 -15.34
N ILE A 269 25.04 -70.39 -14.55
CA ILE A 269 26.05 -71.31 -14.04
C ILE A 269 25.77 -72.67 -14.68
N GLU A 270 26.87 -73.28 -15.12
CA GLU A 270 27.07 -74.52 -15.90
C GLU A 270 27.02 -74.39 -17.42
#